data_AF-A0A2H0NNR2-F1
#
_entry.id   AF-A0A2H0NNR2-F1
#
_cell.length_a   1.000
_cell.length_b   1.000
_cell.length_c   1.000
_cell.angle_alpha   90.00
_cell.angle_beta   90.00
_cell.angle_gamma   90.00
#
_symmetry.space_group_name_H-M   'P 1'
#
loop_
_entity.id
_entity.type
_entity.pdbx_description
1 polymer ?
#
loop_
_entity_poly.entity_id
_entity_poly.type
_entity_poly.pdbx_seq_one_letter_code
_entity_poly.pdbx_strand_id
1 'polypeptide(L)'
;MNLDITTLLNLFAILIMFYCLYLVLSLKSSIPGGMIGKRWNFLTMLVVLFSIGYLATPFFDRIPAETLRLVVSAIFVFGAIYVVVTVRLIYNIIRELTE
;
A
#
# COMPACT_ATOMS: atom_id res chain seq x y z
N MET A 1 3.74 26.48 -15.14
CA MET A 1 3.99 25.24 -14.37
C MET A 1 4.67 24.27 -15.33
N ASN A 2 5.99 24.08 -15.25
CA ASN A 2 6.64 23.03 -16.03
C ASN A 2 6.19 21.70 -15.43
N LEU A 3 5.30 21.01 -16.13
CA LEU A 3 4.90 19.65 -15.75
C LEU A 3 6.03 18.71 -16.16
N ASP A 4 7.04 18.61 -15.29
CA ASP A 4 8.09 17.61 -15.46
C ASP A 4 7.49 16.22 -15.31
N ILE A 5 8.03 15.26 -16.07
CA ILE A 5 7.56 13.86 -16.11
C ILE A 5 7.47 13.26 -14.69
N THR A 6 8.40 13.62 -13.80
CA THR A 6 8.41 13.21 -12.39
C THR A 6 7.14 13.64 -11.65
N THR A 7 6.69 14.89 -11.84
CA THR A 7 5.48 15.42 -11.20
C THR A 7 4.24 14.70 -11.70
N LEU A 8 4.20 14.39 -13.00
CA LEU A 8 3.11 13.62 -13.61
C LEU A 8 3.05 12.20 -13.01
N LEU A 9 4.20 11.52 -12.92
CA LEU A 9 4.30 10.19 -12.32
C LEU A 9 3.87 10.16 -10.85
N ASN A 10 4.27 11.16 -10.06
CA ASN A 10 3.86 11.27 -8.66
C ASN A 10 2.34 11.44 -8.53
N LEU A 11 1.73 12.31 -9.36
CA LEU A 11 0.28 12.47 -9.41
C LEU A 11 -0.44 11.16 -9.76
N PHE A 12 0.02 10.45 -10.80
CA PHE A 12 -0.54 9.15 -11.17
C PHE A 12 -0.40 8.12 -10.05
N ALA A 13 0.76 8.08 -9.39
CA ALA A 13 1.00 7.14 -8.31
C ALA A 13 0.07 7.40 -7.11
N ILE A 14 -0.17 8.66 -6.76
CA ILE A 14 -1.15 9.06 -5.73
C ILE A 14 -2.56 8.59 -6.11
N LEU A 15 -2.98 8.81 -7.36
CA LEU A 15 -4.30 8.38 -7.83
C LEU A 15 -4.48 6.86 -7.77
N ILE A 16 -3.47 6.10 -8.22
CA ILE A 16 -3.48 4.63 -8.15
C ILE A 16 -3.54 4.16 -6.70
N MET A 17 -2.80 4.82 -5.79
CA MET A 17 -2.81 4.47 -4.37
C MET A 17 -4.16 4.74 -3.72
N PHE A 18 -4.83 5.85 -4.05
CA PHE A 18 -6.19 6.11 -3.60
C PHE A 18 -7.19 5.06 -4.11
N TYR A 19 -7.05 4.66 -5.38
CA TYR A 19 -7.86 3.57 -5.92
C TYR A 19 -7.60 2.25 -5.17
N CYS A 20 -6.34 1.93 -4.87
CA CYS A 20 -5.98 0.75 -4.09
C CYS A 20 -6.58 0.80 -2.66
N LEU A 21 -6.50 1.95 -2.00
CA LEU A 21 -7.10 2.17 -0.69
C LEU A 21 -8.62 1.96 -0.72
N TYR A 22 -9.30 2.56 -1.71
CA TYR A 22 -10.73 2.34 -1.92
C TYR A 22 -11.05 0.86 -2.14
N LEU A 23 -10.28 0.16 -2.97
CA LEU A 23 -10.48 -1.25 -3.27
C LEU A 23 -10.35 -2.10 -1.99
N VAL A 24 -9.29 -1.92 -1.22
CA VAL A 24 -9.05 -2.73 -0.01
C VAL A 24 -10.10 -2.48 1.07
N LEU A 25 -10.58 -1.23 1.20
CA LEU A 25 -11.66 -0.89 2.13
C LEU A 25 -13.02 -1.42 1.66
N SER A 26 -13.34 -1.31 0.37
CA SER A 26 -14.62 -1.79 -0.17
C SER A 26 -14.72 -3.32 -0.20
N LEU A 27 -13.63 -4.02 -0.49
CA LEU A 27 -13.61 -5.48 -0.46
C LEU A 27 -13.64 -6.06 0.95
N LYS A 28 -13.37 -5.27 2.00
CA LYS A 28 -13.34 -5.74 3.39
C LYS A 28 -14.65 -6.41 3.82
N SER A 29 -15.81 -5.94 3.34
CA SER A 29 -17.11 -6.55 3.66
C SER A 29 -17.35 -7.88 2.95
N SER A 30 -16.67 -8.11 1.82
CA SER A 30 -16.79 -9.32 1.00
C SER A 30 -15.83 -10.44 1.43
N ILE A 31 -14.86 -10.14 2.31
CA ILE A 31 -13.88 -11.10 2.77
C ILE A 31 -14.47 -11.95 3.91
N PRO A 32 -14.43 -13.29 3.81
CA PRO A 32 -14.87 -14.18 4.88
C PRO A 32 -14.20 -13.86 6.22
N GLY A 33 -14.98 -13.94 7.30
CA GLY A 33 -14.47 -13.76 8.67
C GLY A 33 -13.42 -14.82 9.05
N GLY A 34 -12.79 -14.65 10.21
CA GLY A 34 -11.79 -15.60 10.73
C GLY A 34 -10.35 -15.22 10.42
N MET A 35 -9.49 -16.21 10.13
CA MET A 35 -8.05 -15.98 9.92
C MET A 35 -7.76 -15.13 8.67
N ILE A 36 -8.54 -15.29 7.60
CA ILE A 36 -8.40 -14.48 6.37
C ILE A 36 -8.72 -13.01 6.66
N GLY A 37 -9.84 -12.73 7.33
CA GLY A 37 -10.21 -11.36 7.72
C GLY A 37 -9.16 -10.65 8.60
N LYS A 38 -8.49 -11.37 9.52
CA LYS A 38 -7.38 -10.79 10.31
C LYS A 38 -6.19 -10.40 9.43
N ARG A 39 -5.79 -11.24 8.47
CA ARG A 39 -4.71 -10.94 7.53
C ARG A 39 -5.10 -9.80 6.58
N TRP A 40 -6.37 -9.73 6.17
CA TRP A 40 -6.90 -8.64 5.37
C TRP A 40 -6.86 -7.30 6.11
N ASN A 41 -7.21 -7.27 7.40
CA ASN A 41 -7.09 -6.06 8.22
C ASN A 41 -5.63 -5.59 8.31
N PHE A 42 -4.67 -6.51 8.46
CA PHE A 42 -3.25 -6.16 8.46
C PHE A 42 -2.79 -5.62 7.10
N LEU A 43 -3.23 -6.25 6.00
CA LEU A 43 -2.99 -5.74 4.64
C LEU A 43 -3.56 -4.34 4.46
N THR A 44 -4.79 -4.10 4.93
CA THR A 44 -5.45 -2.78 4.91
C THR A 44 -4.63 -1.74 5.65
N MET A 45 -4.10 -2.08 6.84
CA MET A 45 -3.26 -1.19 7.62
C MET A 45 -1.99 -0.79 6.85
N LEU A 46 -1.34 -1.74 6.15
CA LEU A 46 -0.18 -1.47 5.31
C LEU A 46 -0.53 -0.56 4.13
N VAL A 47 -1.68 -0.76 3.49
CA VAL A 47 -2.14 0.09 2.38
C VAL A 47 -2.42 1.52 2.86
N VAL A 48 -3.00 1.69 4.04
CA VAL A 48 -3.16 3.02 4.66
C VAL A 48 -1.80 3.68 4.92
N LEU A 49 -0.83 2.93 5.46
CA LEU A 49 0.54 3.43 5.67
C LEU A 49 1.18 3.91 4.36
N PHE A 50 1.08 3.14 3.27
CA PHE A 50 1.58 3.57 1.96
C PHE A 50 0.82 4.78 1.43
N SER A 51 -0.50 4.83 1.60
CA SER A 51 -1.31 5.98 1.17
C SER A 51 -0.81 7.29 1.79
N ILE A 52 -0.49 7.27 3.08
CA ILE A 52 0.13 8.40 3.77
C ILE A 52 1.50 8.73 3.16
N GLY A 53 2.32 7.72 2.90
CA GLY A 53 3.63 7.89 2.26
C GLY A 53 3.54 8.53 0.86
N TYR A 54 2.59 8.10 0.03
CA TYR A 54 2.37 8.68 -1.30
C TYR A 54 1.85 10.11 -1.22
N LEU A 55 0.95 10.42 -0.28
CA LEU A 55 0.48 11.80 -0.04
C LEU A 55 1.61 12.73 0.44
N ALA A 56 2.65 12.18 1.08
CA ALA A 56 3.82 12.94 1.50
C ALA A 56 4.79 13.25 0.34
N THR A 57 4.70 12.58 -0.81
CA THR A 57 5.63 12.76 -1.94
C THR A 57 5.80 14.20 -2.43
N PRO A 58 4.76 15.07 -2.48
CA PRO A 58 4.94 16.47 -2.89
C PRO A 58 5.73 17.32 -1.88
N PHE A 59 5.93 16.81 -0.65
CA PHE A 59 6.65 17.50 0.41
C PHE A 59 8.10 17.01 0.56
N PHE A 60 8.53 16.00 -0.21
CA PHE A 60 9.86 15.40 -0.08
C PHE A 60 11.00 16.38 -0.35
N ASP A 61 10.80 17.35 -1.24
CA ASP A 61 11.80 18.39 -1.54
C ASP A 61 12.14 19.29 -0.33
N ARG A 62 11.28 19.31 0.69
CA ARG A 62 11.47 20.09 1.92
C ARG A 62 12.10 19.28 3.06
N ILE A 63 12.30 17.98 2.88
CA ILE A 63 12.78 17.07 3.92
C ILE A 63 14.29 16.84 3.74
N PRO A 64 15.08 16.82 4.83
CA PRO A 64 16.50 16.47 4.75
C PRO A 64 16.73 15.11 4.10
N ALA A 65 17.76 15.00 3.26
CA ALA A 65 18.05 13.78 2.50
C ALA A 65 18.25 12.53 3.38
N GLU A 66 18.78 12.70 4.59
CA GLU A 66 18.96 11.59 5.54
C GLU A 66 17.62 11.03 6.05
N THR A 67 16.69 11.91 6.42
CA THR A 67 15.33 11.53 6.82
C THR A 67 14.57 10.91 5.66
N LEU A 68 14.72 11.45 4.45
CA LEU A 68 14.10 10.88 3.24
C LEU A 68 14.59 9.45 2.99
N ARG A 69 15.91 9.19 3.11
CA ARG A 69 16.48 7.85 2.98
C ARG A 69 15.89 6.88 4.00
N LEU A 70 15.79 7.30 5.27
CA LEU A 70 15.17 6.49 6.33
C LEU A 70 13.72 6.11 5.98
N VAL A 71 12.93 7.08 5.51
CA VAL A 71 11.53 6.87 5.09
C VAL A 71 11.45 5.90 3.92
N VAL A 72 12.29 6.06 2.90
CA VAL A 72 12.34 5.14 1.74
C VAL A 72 12.74 3.73 2.17
N SER A 73 13.74 3.58 3.05
CA SER A 73 14.12 2.28 3.60
C SER A 73 12.98 1.63 4.39
N ALA A 74 12.25 2.40 5.20
CA ALA A 74 11.08 1.90 5.91
C ALA A 74 9.99 1.44 4.93
N ILE A 75 9.70 2.23 3.89
CA ILE A 75 8.76 1.86 2.81
C ILE A 75 9.17 0.55 2.14
N PHE A 76 10.46 0.32 1.87
CA PHE A 76 10.91 -0.95 1.31
C PHE A 76 10.68 -2.14 2.24
N VAL A 77 10.95 -1.99 3.54
CA VAL A 77 10.70 -3.06 4.53
C VAL A 77 9.21 -3.36 4.62
N PHE A 78 8.37 -2.34 4.77
CA PHE A 78 6.92 -2.52 4.79
C PHE A 78 6.41 -3.09 3.45
N GLY A 79 7.05 -2.74 2.33
CA GLY A 79 6.71 -3.25 1.00
C GLY A 79 6.96 -4.75 0.89
N ALA A 80 8.11 -5.21 1.37
CA ALA A 80 8.41 -6.64 1.44
C ALA A 80 7.40 -7.38 2.33
N ILE A 81 7.05 -6.82 3.49
CA ILE A 81 6.03 -7.38 4.39
C ILE A 81 4.67 -7.47 3.68
N TYR A 82 4.26 -6.40 2.99
CA TYR A 82 3.01 -6.35 2.24
C TYR A 82 2.93 -7.46 1.19
N VAL A 83 4.00 -7.67 0.42
CA VAL A 83 4.06 -8.73 -0.60
C VAL A 83 3.91 -10.10 0.06
N VAL A 84 4.61 -10.39 1.16
CA VAL A 84 4.50 -11.67 1.87
C VAL A 84 3.08 -11.91 2.38
N VAL A 85 2.46 -10.89 2.99
CA VAL A 85 1.08 -10.98 3.48
C VAL A 85 0.10 -11.23 2.33
N THR A 86 0.26 -10.52 1.22
CA THR A 86 -0.59 -10.65 0.03
C THR A 86 -0.50 -12.04 -0.57
N VAL A 87 0.72 -12.58 -0.77
CA VAL A 87 0.91 -13.95 -1.28
C VAL A 87 0.28 -14.98 -0.36
N ARG A 88 0.49 -14.86 0.97
CA ARG A 88 -0.13 -15.77 1.95
C ARG A 88 -1.65 -15.67 1.97
N LEU A 89 -2.21 -14.50 1.73
CA LEU A 89 -3.64 -14.27 1.70
C LEU A 89 -4.25 -14.91 0.44
N ILE A 90 -3.65 -14.67 -0.72
CA ILE A 90 -4.06 -15.30 -1.99
C ILE A 90 -3.97 -16.82 -1.89
N TYR A 91 -2.86 -17.36 -1.37
CA TYR A 91 -2.69 -18.80 -1.17
C TYR A 91 -3.81 -19.40 -0.30
N ASN A 92 -4.12 -18.74 0.82
CA ASN A 92 -5.20 -19.17 1.70
C ASN A 92 -6.57 -19.16 1.01
N ILE A 93 -6.87 -18.12 0.24
CA ILE A 93 -8.13 -18.02 -0.52
C ILE A 93 -8.23 -19.13 -1.55
N ILE A 94 -7.18 -19.36 -2.34
CA ILE A 94 -7.17 -20.44 -3.34
C ILE A 94 -7.41 -21.79 -2.68
N ARG A 95 -6.75 -22.05 -1.54
CA ARG A 95 -6.94 -23.30 -0.80
C ARG A 95 -8.37 -23.46 -0.30
N GLU A 96 -8.97 -22.43 0.30
CA GLU A 96 -10.36 -22.48 0.76
C GLU A 96 -11.39 -22.62 -0.38
N LEU A 97 -11.06 -22.21 -1.60
CA LEU A 97 -11.93 -22.39 -2.77
C LEU A 97 -11.75 -23.74 -3.47
N THR A 98 -10.66 -24.47 -3.19
CA THR A 98 -10.34 -25.76 -3.82
C THR A 98 -10.77 -26.95 -2.96
N GLU A 99 -10.88 -26.75 -1.64
CA GLU A 99 -11.45 -27.71 -0.68
C GLU A 99 -12.99 -27.64 -0.65
#